data_AF-A0A5K1BIT3-F1
#
_entry.id   AF-A0A5K1BIT3-F1
#
_cell.length_a   1.000
_cell.length_b   1.000
_cell.length_c   1.000
_cell.angle_alpha   90.00
_cell.angle_beta   90.00
_cell.angle_gamma   90.00
#
_symmetry.space_group_name_H-M   'P 1'
#
loop_
_entity.id
_entity.type
_entity.pdbx_description
1 polymer ?
#
loop_
_entity_poly.entity_id
_entity_poly.type
_entity_poly.pdbx_seq_one_letter_code
_entity_poly.pdbx_strand_id
1 'polypeptide(L)' 'DPRVLSIFPNNGLFLHTTRSWGFMGLEKGGSPVVGSLWEKGNFGEDVIIANLDT' A
#
# COMPACT_ATOMS: atom_id res chain seq x y z
N ASP A 1 26.65 -27.41 10.67
CA ASP A 1 25.58 -28.42 10.53
C ASP A 1 25.42 -28.70 9.05
N PRO A 2 25.59 -29.95 8.58
CA PRO A 2 25.53 -30.30 7.16
C PRO A 2 24.15 -30.13 6.50
N ARG A 3 23.13 -29.65 7.22
CA ARG A 3 21.76 -29.43 6.70
C ARG A 3 21.43 -27.98 6.34
N VAL A 4 22.37 -27.04 6.49
CA VAL A 4 22.13 -25.63 6.15
C VAL A 4 22.43 -25.38 4.68
N LEU A 5 21.41 -24.98 3.91
CA LEU A 5 21.54 -24.69 2.49
C LEU A 5 22.14 -23.29 2.22
N SER A 6 21.78 -22.29 3.03
CA SER A 6 22.25 -20.91 2.88
C SER A 6 22.04 -20.06 4.13
N ILE A 7 22.88 -19.05 4.31
CA ILE A 7 22.77 -18.02 5.36
C ILE A 7 22.96 -16.65 4.69
N PHE A 8 22.09 -15.70 5.02
CA PHE A 8 22.17 -14.33 4.52
C PHE A 8 22.27 -13.33 5.68
N PRO A 9 23.10 -12.29 5.59
CA PRO A 9 23.16 -11.24 6.59
C PRO A 9 21.85 -10.45 6.60
N ASN A 10 21.39 -10.10 7.81
CA ASN A 10 20.28 -9.18 7.97
C ASN A 10 20.75 -7.75 7.65
N ASN A 11 20.13 -7.11 6.67
CA ASN A 11 20.43 -5.74 6.26
C ASN A 11 19.25 -4.83 6.60
N GLY A 12 19.55 -3.62 7.10
CA GLY A 12 18.52 -2.60 7.31
C GLY A 12 17.92 -2.11 5.99
N LEU A 13 16.62 -1.82 5.99
CA LEU A 13 15.92 -1.19 4.89
C LEU A 13 15.64 0.28 5.22
N PHE A 14 15.71 1.15 4.20
CA PHE A 14 15.32 2.56 4.35
C PHE A 14 13.86 2.75 3.94
N LEU A 15 13.13 3.49 4.75
CA LEU A 15 11.76 3.85 4.46
C LEU A 15 11.70 4.89 3.33
N HIS A 16 10.93 4.59 2.29
CA HIS A 16 10.62 5.53 1.20
C HIS A 16 9.10 5.70 1.11
N THR A 17 8.56 6.79 1.66
CA THR A 17 7.12 7.11 1.57
C THR A 17 6.86 8.21 0.55
N THR A 18 5.84 8.05 -0.28
CA THR A 18 5.16 9.17 -0.96
C THR A 18 3.92 9.57 -0.17
N ARG A 19 3.45 10.82 -0.22
CA ARG A 19 2.22 11.26 0.48
C ARG A 19 0.96 10.64 -0.16
N SER A 20 0.65 9.39 0.21
CA SER A 20 -0.30 8.51 -0.50
C SER A 20 -1.73 9.05 -0.60
N TRP A 21 -2.22 9.78 0.42
CA TRP A 21 -3.56 10.36 0.39
C TRP A 21 -3.75 11.44 -0.68
N GLY A 22 -2.71 12.24 -0.95
CA GLY A 22 -2.68 13.19 -2.06
C GLY A 22 -2.63 12.51 -3.42
N PHE A 23 -1.88 11.41 -3.53
CA PHE A 23 -1.85 10.57 -4.74
C PHE A 23 -3.22 9.95 -5.06
N MET A 24 -3.99 9.58 -4.04
CA MET A 24 -5.33 9.00 -4.18
C MET A 24 -6.44 10.05 -4.38
N GLY A 25 -6.10 11.34 -4.38
CA GLY A 25 -7.06 12.43 -4.62
C GLY A 25 -8.09 12.61 -3.50
N LEU A 26 -7.80 12.15 -2.27
CA LEU A 26 -8.73 12.12 -1.14
C LEU A 26 -8.61 13.32 -0.19
N GLU A 27 -7.75 14.29 -0.48
CA GLU A 27 -7.48 15.44 0.42
C GLU A 27 -8.62 16.47 0.52
N LYS A 28 -9.61 16.44 -0.39
CA LYS A 28 -10.71 17.42 -0.44
C LYS A 28 -12.02 16.86 0.11
N GLY A 29 -12.22 16.98 1.42
CA GLY A 29 -13.54 16.80 2.05
C GLY A 29 -14.05 15.36 2.15
N GLY A 30 -13.21 14.36 1.86
CA GLY A 30 -13.44 12.93 2.16
C GLY A 30 -14.62 12.26 1.45
N SER A 31 -15.38 12.99 0.62
CA SER A 31 -16.58 12.48 -0.04
C SER A 31 -16.30 12.18 -1.51
N PRO A 32 -16.56 10.95 -2.00
CA PRO A 32 -16.48 10.62 -3.41
C PRO A 32 -17.44 11.46 -4.25
N VAL A 33 -16.99 11.92 -5.42
CA VAL A 33 -17.87 12.56 -6.42
C VAL A 33 -18.67 11.47 -7.13
N VAL A 34 -19.96 11.71 -7.41
CA VAL A 34 -20.80 10.81 -8.21
C VAL A 34 -20.16 10.57 -9.58
N GLY A 35 -20.07 9.30 -10.00
CA GLY A 35 -19.42 8.84 -11.22
C GLY A 35 -17.89 8.77 -11.16
N SER A 36 -17.28 9.01 -9.99
CA SER A 36 -15.83 8.90 -9.79
C SER A 36 -15.34 7.45 -9.92
N LEU A 37 -14.01 7.30 -10.08
CA LEU A 37 -13.38 5.98 -10.11
C LEU A 37 -13.57 5.20 -8.81
N TRP A 38 -13.75 5.88 -7.68
CA TRP A 38 -14.06 5.27 -6.39
C TRP A 38 -15.40 4.53 -6.43
N GLU A 39 -16.44 5.15 -6.98
CA GLU A 39 -17.76 4.53 -7.14
C GLU A 39 -17.71 3.40 -8.18
N LYS A 40 -17.08 3.63 -9.33
CA LYS A 40 -16.96 2.62 -10.40
C LYS A 40 -16.17 1.38 -9.99
N GLY A 41 -15.26 1.52 -9.04
CA GLY A 41 -14.46 0.42 -8.49
C GLY A 41 -15.06 -0.21 -7.23
N ASN A 42 -16.33 0.05 -6.90
CA ASN A 42 -16.98 -0.41 -5.66
C ASN A 42 -16.14 -0.14 -4.41
N PHE A 43 -15.39 0.98 -4.39
CA PHE A 43 -14.51 1.35 -3.27
C PHE A 43 -13.45 0.29 -2.90
N GLY A 44 -13.10 -0.61 -3.83
CA GLY A 44 -12.16 -1.70 -3.57
C GLY A 44 -12.80 -2.93 -2.93
N GLU A 45 -14.11 -3.15 -3.12
CA GLU A 45 -14.76 -4.42 -2.79
C GLU A 45 -13.94 -5.60 -3.33
N ASP A 46 -13.71 -6.60 -2.47
CA ASP A 46 -12.90 -7.79 -2.74
C ASP A 46 -11.42 -7.54 -3.13
N VAL A 47 -10.88 -6.35 -2.85
CA VAL A 47 -9.46 -6.01 -3.06
C VAL A 47 -8.68 -6.07 -1.75
N ILE A 48 -7.59 -6.83 -1.73
CA ILE A 48 -6.63 -6.87 -0.60
C ILE A 48 -5.42 -5.98 -0.92
N ILE A 49 -5.18 -4.98 -0.08
CA ILE A 49 -3.98 -4.13 -0.13
C ILE A 49 -3.09 -4.45 1.08
N ALA A 50 -2.01 -5.20 0.86
CA ALA A 50 -1.02 -5.47 1.90
C ALA A 50 -0.04 -4.30 2.02
N ASN A 51 -0.09 -3.60 3.15
CA ASN A 51 0.84 -2.51 3.46
C ASN A 51 1.92 -3.01 4.43
N LEU A 52 3.17 -3.05 3.97
CA LEU A 52 4.35 -3.28 4.82
C LEU A 52 5.06 -1.94 4.97
N ASP A 53 4.55 -1.15 5.89
CA ASP A 53 5.05 0.17 6.28
C ASP A 53 5.33 0.16 7.80
N THR A 54 5.73 1.30 8.36
CA THR A 54 6.18 1.46 9.76
C THR A 54 5.13 1.04 10.79
#